data_AF-A0A961MVX2-F1
#
_entry.id   AF-A0A961MVX2-F1
#
_cell.length_a   1.000
_cell.length_b   1.000
_cell.length_c   1.000
_cell.angle_alpha   90.00
_cell.angle_beta   90.00
_cell.angle_gamma   90.00
#
_symmetry.space_group_name_H-M   'P 1'
#
loop_
_entity.id
_entity.type
_entity.pdbx_description
1 polymer ?
#
loop_
_entity_poly.entity_id
_entity_poly.type
_entity_poly.pdbx_seq_one_letter_code
_entity_poly.pdbx_strand_id
1 'polypeptide(L)'
;HIELNAVDLHWDIIARFSDVPMPSGFYDDWVKAADEESKHFNLVCDVLEGLGSYYGALPAHAFMWRAASDTADDFLGRLAVVPMVLEARGLDVTPGMIALFEKAGIDSAVTALKTIYAEEVGHVAYGSKWFHFLCGRHDTDPKEAFHDLVRRYFHGALKPPFNDEKRAEAGIPPDFYWPLAQEHPANARRFGG
;
A
#
# COMPACT_ATOMS: atom_id res chain seq x y z
N HIS A 1 -2.20 -1.07 -13.12
CA HIS A 1 -3.51 -0.76 -12.49
C HIS A 1 -3.32 -0.27 -11.06
N ILE A 2 -2.53 -0.95 -10.23
CA ILE A 2 -2.25 -0.52 -8.84
C ILE A 2 -1.67 0.90 -8.85
N GLU A 3 -0.55 1.14 -9.56
CA GLU A 3 0.09 2.46 -9.58
C GLU A 3 -0.86 3.61 -9.96
N LEU A 4 -1.72 3.41 -10.98
CA LEU A 4 -2.69 4.46 -11.34
C LEU A 4 -3.71 4.71 -10.24
N ASN A 5 -4.19 3.67 -9.56
CA ASN A 5 -5.06 3.86 -8.40
C ASN A 5 -4.29 4.55 -7.26
N ALA A 6 -3.01 4.23 -7.04
CA ALA A 6 -2.19 4.90 -6.04
C ALA A 6 -2.02 6.40 -6.36
N VAL A 7 -1.76 6.78 -7.62
CA VAL A 7 -1.80 8.19 -8.07
C VAL A 7 -3.12 8.86 -7.67
N ASP A 8 -4.24 8.26 -8.04
CA ASP A 8 -5.57 8.82 -7.74
C ASP A 8 -5.78 8.95 -6.23
N LEU A 9 -5.39 7.94 -5.44
CA LEU A 9 -5.63 7.90 -4.00
C LEU A 9 -4.70 8.82 -3.20
N HIS A 10 -3.47 9.05 -3.67
CA HIS A 10 -2.55 10.02 -3.09
C HIS A 10 -3.01 11.47 -3.32
N TRP A 11 -3.64 11.76 -4.46
CA TRP A 11 -4.32 13.05 -4.66
C TRP A 11 -5.64 13.13 -3.88
N ASP A 12 -6.42 12.05 -3.87
CA ASP A 12 -7.71 11.96 -3.21
C ASP A 12 -7.60 12.26 -1.72
N ILE A 13 -6.60 11.71 -1.02
CA ILE A 13 -6.46 11.91 0.43
C ILE A 13 -6.24 13.39 0.80
N ILE A 14 -5.60 14.17 -0.08
CA ILE A 14 -5.40 15.62 0.10
C ILE A 14 -6.73 16.37 -0.05
N ALA A 15 -7.45 16.09 -1.13
CA ALA A 15 -8.67 16.83 -1.45
C ALA A 15 -9.85 16.43 -0.54
N ARG A 16 -9.98 15.13 -0.27
CA ARG A 16 -11.12 14.52 0.44
C ARG A 16 -11.20 14.92 1.89
N PHE A 17 -10.08 14.94 2.60
CA PHE A 17 -10.01 15.23 4.03
C PHE A 17 -9.50 16.66 4.30
N SER A 18 -9.79 17.59 3.39
CA SER A 18 -9.35 18.99 3.45
C SER A 18 -9.97 19.78 4.59
N ASP A 19 -11.03 19.27 5.21
CA ASP A 19 -11.65 19.80 6.42
C ASP A 19 -10.84 19.50 7.69
N VAL A 20 -9.92 18.53 7.65
CA VAL A 20 -9.03 18.18 8.76
C VAL A 20 -7.72 18.97 8.67
N PRO A 21 -7.39 19.84 9.64
CA PRO A 21 -6.16 20.62 9.58
C PRO A 21 -4.90 19.76 9.71
N MET A 22 -4.09 19.71 8.65
CA MET A 22 -2.81 18.99 8.62
C MET A 22 -1.63 19.95 8.43
N PRO A 23 -0.44 19.63 8.99
CA PRO A 23 0.77 20.43 8.77
C PRO A 23 1.24 20.33 7.31
N SER A 24 2.03 21.30 6.83
CA SER A 24 2.47 21.37 5.43
C SER A 24 3.13 20.08 4.92
N GLY A 25 3.95 19.43 5.78
CA GLY A 25 4.63 18.20 5.43
C GLY A 25 3.70 17.03 5.07
N PHE A 26 2.43 17.06 5.48
CA PHE A 26 1.45 16.06 5.04
C PHE A 26 1.20 16.17 3.53
N TYR A 27 1.03 17.39 3.04
CA TYR A 27 0.79 17.63 1.62
C TYR A 27 2.07 17.36 0.81
N ASP A 28 3.24 17.76 1.33
CA ASP A 28 4.52 17.50 0.67
C ASP A 28 4.74 15.99 0.44
N ASP A 29 4.47 15.16 1.46
CA ASP A 29 4.62 13.70 1.38
C ASP A 29 3.67 13.09 0.33
N TRP A 30 2.39 13.48 0.30
CA TRP A 30 1.40 12.90 -0.63
C TRP A 30 1.53 13.42 -2.06
N VAL A 31 1.92 14.68 -2.26
CA VAL A 31 2.24 15.21 -3.59
C VAL A 31 3.45 14.46 -4.17
N LYS A 32 4.47 14.22 -3.33
CA LYS A 32 5.64 13.45 -3.74
C LYS A 32 5.27 12.01 -4.08
N ALA A 33 4.48 11.34 -3.24
CA ALA A 33 4.04 9.97 -3.51
C ALA A 33 3.22 9.88 -4.82
N ALA A 34 2.35 10.85 -5.10
CA ALA A 34 1.59 10.86 -6.35
C ALA A 34 2.47 11.06 -7.60
N ASP A 35 3.55 11.85 -7.51
CA ASP A 35 4.53 12.01 -8.59
C ASP A 35 5.35 10.73 -8.82
N GLU A 36 5.79 10.08 -7.74
CA GLU A 36 6.49 8.78 -7.79
C GLU A 36 5.60 7.70 -8.42
N GLU A 37 4.34 7.60 -8.00
CA GLU A 37 3.39 6.63 -8.58
C GLU A 37 3.08 6.90 -10.05
N SER A 38 3.09 8.17 -10.47
CA SER A 38 2.93 8.53 -11.88
C SER A 38 4.12 8.02 -12.71
N LYS A 39 5.34 8.04 -12.15
CA LYS A 39 6.53 7.44 -12.78
C LYS A 39 6.43 5.93 -12.79
N HIS A 40 6.05 5.31 -11.67
CA HIS A 40 5.84 3.87 -11.56
C HIS A 40 4.86 3.36 -12.61
N PHE A 41 3.72 4.04 -12.76
CA PHE A 41 2.72 3.72 -13.77
C PHE A 41 3.32 3.71 -15.19
N ASN A 42 4.09 4.74 -15.54
CA ASN A 42 4.73 4.83 -16.85
C ASN A 42 5.79 3.75 -17.05
N LEU A 43 6.60 3.43 -16.04
CA LEU A 43 7.57 2.32 -16.11
C LEU A 43 6.88 0.99 -16.42
N VAL A 44 5.72 0.73 -15.82
CA VAL A 44 4.94 -0.49 -16.10
C VAL A 44 4.33 -0.44 -17.51
N CYS A 45 3.85 0.72 -17.96
CA CYS A 45 3.33 0.89 -19.32
C CYS A 45 4.40 0.63 -20.38
N ASP A 46 5.59 1.20 -20.22
CA ASP A 46 6.72 0.98 -21.13
C ASP A 46 7.09 -0.51 -21.25
N VAL A 47 7.05 -1.24 -20.13
CA VAL A 47 7.28 -2.69 -20.11
C VAL A 47 6.16 -3.43 -20.87
N LEU A 48 4.90 -3.07 -20.66
CA LEU A 48 3.77 -3.69 -21.36
C LEU A 48 3.84 -3.45 -22.87
N GLU A 49 4.11 -2.22 -23.29
CA GLU A 49 4.23 -1.84 -24.71
C GLU A 49 5.41 -2.55 -25.38
N GLY A 50 6.55 -2.65 -24.68
CA GLY A 50 7.70 -3.43 -25.14
C GLY A 50 7.41 -4.92 -25.35
N LEU A 51 6.39 -5.45 -24.67
CA LEU A 51 5.90 -6.83 -24.82
C LEU A 51 4.71 -6.96 -25.79
N GLY A 52 4.35 -5.89 -26.51
CA GLY A 52 3.24 -5.88 -27.47
C GLY A 52 1.86 -5.84 -26.82
N SER A 53 1.78 -5.41 -25.56
CA SER A 53 0.54 -5.17 -24.81
C SER A 53 0.32 -3.68 -24.58
N TYR A 54 -0.69 -3.30 -23.81
CA TYR A 54 -0.97 -1.91 -23.43
C TYR A 54 -1.77 -1.86 -22.12
N TYR A 55 -1.78 -0.70 -21.46
CA TYR A 55 -2.57 -0.50 -20.25
C TYR A 55 -4.08 -0.67 -20.54
N GLY A 56 -4.74 -1.55 -19.78
CA GLY A 56 -6.15 -1.88 -19.98
C GLY A 56 -6.41 -3.08 -20.89
N ALA A 57 -5.38 -3.68 -21.49
CA ALA A 57 -5.52 -4.93 -22.24
C ALA A 57 -5.86 -6.14 -21.35
N LEU A 58 -5.51 -6.09 -20.06
CA LEU A 58 -5.75 -7.14 -19.07
C LEU A 58 -6.81 -6.70 -18.06
N PRO A 59 -7.60 -7.64 -17.50
CA PRO A 59 -8.63 -7.32 -16.52
C PRO A 59 -8.02 -6.80 -15.21
N ALA A 60 -8.66 -5.78 -14.63
CA ALA A 60 -8.31 -5.25 -13.31
C ALA A 60 -9.29 -5.76 -12.24
N HIS A 61 -8.79 -5.97 -11.02
CA HIS A 61 -9.66 -6.17 -9.85
C HIS A 61 -9.99 -4.84 -9.18
N ALA A 62 -11.19 -4.73 -8.60
CA ALA A 62 -11.68 -3.50 -7.96
C ALA A 62 -11.27 -3.31 -6.48
N PHE A 63 -10.29 -4.08 -5.98
CA PHE A 63 -10.02 -4.17 -4.54
C PHE A 63 -9.59 -2.83 -3.92
N MET A 64 -8.63 -2.14 -4.53
CA MET A 64 -8.13 -0.84 -4.05
C MET A 64 -9.20 0.24 -4.09
N TRP A 65 -10.00 0.28 -5.17
CA TRP A 65 -11.13 1.20 -5.30
C TRP A 65 -12.23 0.95 -4.26
N ARG A 66 -12.52 -0.31 -3.93
CA ARG A 66 -13.47 -0.64 -2.85
C ARG A 66 -12.96 -0.18 -1.49
N ALA A 67 -11.69 -0.44 -1.17
CA ALA A 67 -11.09 0.06 0.06
C ALA A 67 -11.14 1.59 0.16
N ALA A 68 -10.91 2.29 -0.95
CA ALA A 68 -11.06 3.73 -1.02
C ALA A 68 -12.52 4.18 -0.78
N SER A 69 -13.49 3.49 -1.37
CA SER A 69 -14.92 3.78 -1.21
C SER A 69 -15.38 3.55 0.23
N ASP A 70 -14.97 2.43 0.85
CA ASP A 70 -15.37 2.06 2.21
C ASP A 70 -14.77 3.00 3.26
N THR A 71 -13.66 3.67 2.95
CA THR A 71 -12.97 4.62 3.83
C THR A 71 -13.18 6.08 3.42
N ALA A 72 -14.11 6.37 2.50
CA ALA A 72 -14.29 7.70 1.93
C ALA A 72 -14.61 8.81 2.95
N ASP A 73 -15.17 8.45 4.09
CA ASP A 73 -15.57 9.38 5.16
C ASP A 73 -14.75 9.18 6.45
N ASP A 74 -13.71 8.33 6.43
CA ASP A 74 -12.89 7.98 7.61
C ASP A 74 -11.40 8.13 7.30
N PHE A 75 -10.80 9.23 7.75
CA PHE A 75 -9.42 9.57 7.42
C PHE A 75 -8.41 8.60 8.03
N LEU A 76 -8.60 8.19 9.30
CA LEU A 76 -7.75 7.17 9.92
C LEU A 76 -7.94 5.83 9.24
N GLY A 77 -9.18 5.47 8.88
CA GLY A 77 -9.48 4.29 8.07
C GLY A 77 -8.77 4.30 6.73
N ARG A 78 -8.75 5.45 6.03
CA ARG A 78 -8.06 5.61 4.75
C ARG A 78 -6.57 5.34 4.89
N LEU A 79 -5.92 5.94 5.88
CA LEU A 79 -4.49 5.75 6.15
C LEU A 79 -4.16 4.30 6.56
N ALA A 80 -4.99 3.69 7.41
CA ALA A 80 -4.77 2.32 7.85
C ALA A 80 -4.88 1.31 6.69
N VAL A 81 -5.86 1.48 5.80
CA VAL A 81 -6.13 0.48 4.77
C VAL A 81 -5.30 0.72 3.52
N VAL A 82 -5.23 1.94 2.99
CA VAL A 82 -4.60 2.18 1.69
C VAL A 82 -3.06 2.13 1.81
N PRO A 83 -2.39 3.13 2.41
CA PRO A 83 -0.92 3.12 2.45
C PRO A 83 -0.34 2.09 3.42
N MET A 84 -1.00 1.79 4.54
CA MET A 84 -0.43 0.87 5.53
C MET A 84 -0.74 -0.62 5.30
N VAL A 85 -1.77 -0.96 4.52
CA VAL A 85 -2.10 -2.36 4.17
C VAL A 85 -1.90 -2.65 2.69
N LEU A 86 -2.45 -1.84 1.78
CA LEU A 86 -2.38 -2.10 0.34
C LEU A 86 -0.99 -1.81 -0.23
N GLU A 87 -0.39 -0.66 0.05
CA GLU A 87 0.99 -0.36 -0.43
C GLU A 87 2.01 -1.26 0.31
N ALA A 88 1.80 -1.50 1.61
CA ALA A 88 2.61 -2.46 2.36
C ALA A 88 2.56 -3.89 1.79
N ARG A 89 1.56 -4.22 0.94
CA ARG A 89 1.54 -5.48 0.22
C ARG A 89 2.56 -5.51 -0.91
N GLY A 90 2.82 -4.38 -1.56
CA GLY A 90 3.89 -4.22 -2.56
C GLY A 90 5.24 -4.66 -2.02
N LEU A 91 5.56 -4.25 -0.79
CA LEU A 91 6.80 -4.63 -0.09
C LEU A 91 6.99 -6.15 0.06
N ASP A 92 5.89 -6.91 0.18
CA ASP A 92 5.92 -8.36 0.34
C ASP A 92 6.07 -9.10 -1.00
N VAL A 93 5.40 -8.61 -2.04
CA VAL A 93 5.20 -9.37 -3.28
C VAL A 93 6.19 -9.01 -4.37
N THR A 94 6.66 -7.76 -4.42
CA THR A 94 7.53 -7.25 -5.48
C THR A 94 8.87 -8.00 -5.56
N PRO A 95 9.54 -8.39 -4.45
CA PRO A 95 10.75 -9.23 -4.53
C PRO A 95 10.52 -10.56 -5.28
N GLY A 96 9.37 -11.19 -5.07
CA GLY A 96 9.00 -12.42 -5.77
C GLY A 96 8.73 -12.19 -7.26
N MET A 97 8.11 -11.06 -7.61
CA MET A 97 7.89 -10.66 -9.01
C MET A 97 9.21 -10.37 -9.73
N ILE A 98 10.15 -9.67 -9.08
CA ILE A 98 11.49 -9.41 -9.60
C ILE A 98 12.18 -10.75 -9.93
N ALA A 99 12.21 -11.68 -8.98
CA ALA A 99 12.85 -12.99 -9.18
C ALA A 99 12.19 -13.80 -10.31
N LEU A 100 10.88 -13.63 -10.54
CA LEU A 100 10.17 -14.26 -11.66
C LEU A 100 10.62 -13.67 -13.00
N PHE A 101 10.69 -12.35 -13.13
CA PHE A 101 11.10 -11.69 -14.37
C PHE A 101 12.59 -11.85 -14.68
N GLU A 102 13.45 -11.94 -13.66
CA GLU A 102 14.87 -12.29 -13.82
C GLU A 102 15.02 -13.67 -14.46
N LYS A 103 14.26 -14.67 -13.98
CA LYS A 103 14.27 -16.02 -14.58
C LYS A 103 13.71 -16.05 -15.99
N ALA A 104 12.78 -15.15 -16.30
CA ALA A 104 12.21 -15.02 -17.64
C ALA A 104 13.12 -14.22 -18.60
N GLY A 105 14.19 -13.58 -18.12
CA GLY A 105 15.09 -12.75 -18.92
C GLY A 105 14.45 -11.45 -19.41
N ILE A 106 13.47 -10.90 -18.67
CA ILE A 106 12.77 -9.66 -19.02
C ILE A 106 13.39 -8.50 -18.24
N ASP A 107 14.56 -8.04 -18.69
CA ASP A 107 15.39 -7.04 -17.97
C ASP A 107 14.68 -5.69 -17.77
N SER A 108 13.80 -5.29 -18.68
CA SER A 108 13.01 -4.06 -18.56
C SER A 108 12.06 -4.13 -17.36
N ALA A 109 11.37 -5.25 -17.17
CA ALA A 109 10.49 -5.48 -16.02
C ALA A 109 11.26 -5.53 -14.70
N VAL A 110 12.43 -6.17 -14.69
CA VAL A 110 13.31 -6.24 -13.52
C VAL A 110 13.77 -4.84 -13.09
N THR A 111 14.21 -4.02 -14.05
CA THR A 111 14.64 -2.64 -13.80
C THR A 111 13.49 -1.81 -13.24
N ALA A 112 12.32 -1.86 -13.88
CA ALA A 112 11.13 -1.13 -13.43
C ALA A 112 10.73 -1.49 -12.00
N LEU A 113 10.60 -2.80 -11.70
CA LEU A 113 10.19 -3.27 -10.38
C LEU A 113 11.22 -2.98 -9.28
N LYS A 114 12.52 -2.95 -9.59
CA LYS A 114 13.57 -2.55 -8.64
C LYS A 114 13.48 -1.08 -8.28
N THR A 115 13.18 -0.21 -9.25
CA THR A 115 12.92 1.21 -8.99
C THR A 115 11.69 1.37 -8.11
N ILE A 116 10.56 0.77 -8.50
CA ILE A 116 9.30 0.84 -7.75
C ILE A 116 9.50 0.39 -6.30
N TYR A 117 10.10 -0.79 -6.11
CA TYR A 117 10.34 -1.35 -4.78
C TYR A 117 11.22 -0.46 -3.87
N ALA A 118 12.12 0.33 -4.44
CA ALA A 118 12.98 1.23 -3.66
C ALA A 118 12.21 2.46 -3.15
N GLU A 119 11.23 2.94 -3.91
CA GLU A 119 10.41 4.11 -3.57
C GLU A 119 9.21 3.74 -2.67
N GLU A 120 8.67 2.53 -2.85
CA GLU A 120 7.49 2.00 -2.14
C GLU A 120 7.56 2.08 -0.60
N VAL A 121 8.76 1.88 -0.04
CA VAL A 121 8.98 1.97 1.43
C VAL A 121 8.60 3.35 1.94
N GLY A 122 8.88 4.40 1.15
CA GLY A 122 8.52 5.77 1.48
C GLY A 122 7.02 6.00 1.54
N HIS A 123 6.26 5.43 0.61
CA HIS A 123 4.80 5.58 0.56
C HIS A 123 4.11 4.95 1.75
N VAL A 124 4.55 3.74 2.12
CA VAL A 124 4.09 3.06 3.35
C VAL A 124 4.48 3.86 4.59
N ALA A 125 5.69 4.43 4.62
CA ALA A 125 6.18 5.25 5.73
C ALA A 125 5.35 6.53 5.91
N TYR A 126 4.92 7.17 4.81
CA TYR A 126 4.03 8.33 4.86
C TYR A 126 2.68 7.96 5.48
N GLY A 127 2.11 6.82 5.08
CA GLY A 127 0.91 6.26 5.71
C GLY A 127 1.07 6.09 7.21
N SER A 128 2.11 5.37 7.65
CA SER A 128 2.37 5.11 9.06
C SER A 128 2.60 6.40 9.85
N LYS A 129 3.44 7.32 9.33
CA LYS A 129 3.74 8.61 9.96
C LYS A 129 2.47 9.42 10.25
N TRP A 130 1.60 9.60 9.25
CA TRP A 130 0.40 10.42 9.41
C TRP A 130 -0.70 9.73 10.21
N PHE A 131 -0.76 8.40 10.15
CA PHE A 131 -1.61 7.61 11.03
C PHE A 131 -1.24 7.79 12.51
N HIS A 132 0.05 7.65 12.84
CA HIS A 132 0.55 7.87 14.21
C HIS A 132 0.34 9.32 14.67
N PHE A 133 0.56 10.30 13.79
CA PHE A 133 0.32 11.70 14.10
C PHE A 133 -1.15 11.97 14.47
N LEU A 134 -2.10 11.42 13.71
CA LEU A 134 -3.53 11.55 14.01
C LEU A 134 -3.93 10.78 15.28
N CYS A 135 -3.41 9.57 15.48
CA CYS A 135 -3.64 8.82 16.71
C CYS A 135 -3.16 9.61 17.94
N GLY A 136 -1.98 10.22 17.87
CA GLY A 136 -1.46 11.09 18.94
C GLY A 136 -2.32 12.35 19.16
N ARG A 137 -2.90 12.92 18.09
CA ARG A 137 -3.85 14.03 18.18
C ARG A 137 -5.16 13.64 18.88
N HIS A 138 -5.57 12.39 18.76
CA HIS A 138 -6.81 11.85 19.32
C HIS A 138 -6.59 11.04 20.62
N ASP A 139 -5.37 11.06 21.19
CA ASP A 139 -5.00 10.29 22.39
C ASP A 139 -5.41 8.80 22.30
N THR A 140 -5.21 8.21 21.12
CA THR A 140 -5.57 6.83 20.82
C THR A 140 -4.32 6.00 20.57
N ASP A 141 -4.31 4.75 21.05
CA ASP A 141 -3.22 3.81 20.76
C ASP A 141 -3.22 3.45 19.26
N PRO A 142 -2.13 3.69 18.52
CA PRO A 142 -2.08 3.44 17.08
C PRO A 142 -2.30 1.97 16.71
N LYS A 143 -1.79 1.03 17.50
CA LYS A 143 -1.87 -0.39 17.18
C LYS A 143 -3.31 -0.89 17.35
N GLU A 144 -3.97 -0.54 18.45
CA GLU A 144 -5.39 -0.87 18.65
C GLU A 144 -6.28 -0.22 17.58
N ALA A 145 -6.07 1.08 17.29
CA ALA A 145 -6.81 1.77 16.23
C ALA A 145 -6.61 1.11 14.85
N PHE A 146 -5.36 0.75 14.52
CA PHE A 146 -5.05 0.07 13.27
C PHE A 146 -5.77 -1.26 13.16
N HIS A 147 -5.72 -2.09 14.21
CA HIS A 147 -6.40 -3.38 14.23
C HIS A 147 -7.91 -3.23 14.02
N ASP A 148 -8.54 -2.29 14.70
CA ASP A 148 -9.98 -2.04 14.58
C ASP A 148 -10.37 -1.55 13.18
N LEU A 149 -9.60 -0.63 12.61
CA LEU A 149 -9.86 -0.08 11.28
C LEU A 149 -9.62 -1.12 10.18
N VAL A 150 -8.56 -1.93 10.29
CA VAL A 150 -8.31 -3.03 9.34
C VAL A 150 -9.41 -4.08 9.44
N ARG A 151 -9.84 -4.50 10.63
CA ARG A 151 -10.97 -5.44 10.77
C ARG A 151 -12.27 -4.88 10.19
N ARG A 152 -12.49 -3.56 10.29
CA ARG A 152 -13.69 -2.90 9.80
C ARG A 152 -13.74 -2.76 8.28
N TYR A 153 -12.64 -2.35 7.67
CA TYR A 153 -12.63 -1.89 6.28
C TYR A 153 -11.86 -2.83 5.33
N PHE A 154 -10.97 -3.68 5.83
CA PHE A 154 -10.22 -4.61 4.99
C PHE A 154 -10.90 -5.98 4.94
N HIS A 155 -11.69 -6.19 3.89
CA HIS A 155 -12.44 -7.45 3.67
C HIS A 155 -11.57 -8.61 3.13
N GLY A 156 -10.26 -8.40 3.03
CA GLY A 156 -9.28 -9.41 2.64
C GLY A 156 -8.62 -10.07 3.84
N ALA A 157 -7.68 -10.98 3.57
CA ALA A 157 -6.80 -11.50 4.62
C ALA A 157 -5.39 -10.94 4.42
N LEU A 158 -4.76 -10.48 5.50
CA LEU A 158 -3.32 -10.24 5.51
C LEU A 158 -2.63 -11.60 5.45
N LYS A 159 -1.74 -11.81 4.47
CA LYS A 159 -1.16 -13.14 4.22
C LYS A 159 0.36 -13.08 4.08
N PRO A 160 1.10 -13.95 4.79
CA PRO A 160 2.53 -14.10 4.58
C PRO A 160 2.86 -14.69 3.19
N PRO A 161 4.11 -14.56 2.72
CA PRO A 161 5.25 -13.97 3.43
C PRO A 161 5.09 -12.47 3.62
N PHE A 162 5.47 -11.97 4.79
CA PHE A 162 5.61 -10.53 5.06
C PHE A 162 7.07 -10.16 4.95
N ASN A 163 7.35 -8.98 4.41
CA ASN A 163 8.67 -8.40 4.44
C ASN A 163 8.85 -7.61 5.74
N ASP A 164 9.11 -8.33 6.84
CA ASP A 164 9.14 -7.76 8.19
C ASP A 164 10.16 -6.61 8.30
N GLU A 165 11.31 -6.74 7.63
CA GLU A 165 12.36 -5.71 7.61
C GLU A 165 11.88 -4.42 6.94
N LYS A 166 11.32 -4.50 5.72
CA LYS A 166 10.85 -3.31 4.99
C LYS A 166 9.61 -2.69 5.61
N ARG A 167 8.70 -3.50 6.16
CA ARG A 167 7.54 -2.98 6.91
C ARG A 167 8.01 -2.23 8.17
N ALA A 168 9.00 -2.75 8.89
CA ALA A 168 9.58 -2.07 10.04
C ALA A 168 10.30 -0.76 9.66
N GLU A 169 11.04 -0.74 8.54
CA GLU A 169 11.65 0.48 7.98
C GLU A 169 10.59 1.56 7.67
N ALA A 170 9.42 1.13 7.18
CA ALA A 170 8.26 2.00 6.97
C ALA A 170 7.46 2.33 8.25
N GLY A 171 7.95 1.94 9.44
CA GLY A 171 7.28 2.23 10.71
C GLY A 171 6.05 1.36 10.97
N ILE A 172 5.98 0.17 10.39
CA ILE A 172 4.92 -0.82 10.66
C ILE A 172 5.56 -2.07 11.29
N PRO A 173 5.68 -2.13 12.63
CA PRO A 173 6.25 -3.27 13.31
C PRO A 173 5.35 -4.52 13.23
N PRO A 174 5.91 -5.73 13.46
CA PRO A 174 5.20 -7.01 13.38
C PRO A 174 3.84 -7.09 14.10
N ASP A 175 3.70 -6.44 15.25
CA ASP A 175 2.48 -6.44 16.06
C ASP A 175 1.29 -5.71 15.41
N PHE A 176 1.51 -4.91 14.37
CA PHE A 176 0.42 -4.31 13.59
C PHE A 176 -0.30 -5.33 12.70
N TYR A 177 0.40 -6.33 12.14
CA TYR A 177 -0.18 -7.18 11.09
C TYR A 177 -0.15 -8.69 11.38
N TRP A 178 0.80 -9.20 12.16
CA TRP A 178 0.84 -10.63 12.48
C TRP A 178 -0.40 -11.12 13.26
N PRO A 179 -0.91 -10.40 14.28
CA PRO A 179 -2.14 -10.81 14.97
C PRO A 179 -3.33 -10.90 14.01
N LEU A 180 -3.52 -9.87 13.18
CA LEU A 180 -4.58 -9.82 12.16
C LEU A 180 -4.46 -10.95 11.13
N ALA A 181 -3.23 -11.34 10.76
CA ALA A 181 -3.00 -12.45 9.85
C ALA A 181 -3.33 -13.82 10.48
N GLN A 182 -3.04 -14.01 11.77
CA GLN A 182 -3.28 -15.26 12.48
C GLN A 182 -4.76 -15.47 12.84
N GLU A 183 -5.46 -14.40 13.18
CA GLU A 183 -6.88 -14.42 13.54
C GLU A 183 -7.79 -14.69 12.34
N HIS A 184 -7.33 -14.42 11.11
CA HIS A 184 -8.18 -14.54 9.94
C HIS A 184 -8.49 -16.02 9.59
N PRO A 185 -9.77 -16.45 9.49
CA PRO A 185 -10.15 -17.85 9.27
C PRO A 185 -9.51 -18.49 8.02
N ALA A 186 -9.29 -17.70 6.96
CA ALA A 186 -8.61 -18.15 5.75
C ALA A 186 -7.14 -18.58 5.96
N ASN A 187 -6.50 -18.16 7.05
CA ASN A 187 -5.11 -18.44 7.38
C ASN A 187 -4.95 -19.49 8.50
N ALA A 188 -6.03 -19.83 9.23
CA ALA A 188 -6.01 -20.78 10.34
C ALA A 188 -5.47 -22.18 9.96
N ARG A 189 -5.58 -22.59 8.69
CA ARG A 189 -5.02 -23.87 8.19
C ARG A 189 -3.49 -23.86 7.99
N ARG A 190 -2.82 -22.69 8.01
CA ARG A 190 -1.36 -22.58 7.83
C ARG A 190 -0.59 -22.52 9.14
N PHE A 191 -1.22 -22.11 10.24
CA PHE A 191 -0.59 -21.94 11.55
C PHE A 191 -1.04 -23.00 12.58
N GLY A 192 -2.00 -23.86 12.24
CA GLY A 192 -2.34 -25.04 13.03
C GLY A 192 -1.49 -26.24 12.63
N GLY A 193 -0.35 -26.40 13.31
CA GLY A 193 0.53 -27.58 13.26
C GLY A 193 1.14 -27.83 14.62
#